data_AF-Q2U9U3-F1
#
_entry.id   AF-Q2U9U3-F1
#
_cell.length_a   1.000
_cell.length_b   1.000
_cell.length_c   1.000
_cell.angle_alpha   90.00
_cell.angle_beta   90.00
_cell.angle_gamma   90.00
#
_symmetry.space_group_name_H-M   'P 1'
#
loop_
_entity.id
_entity.type
_entity.pdbx_description
1 polymer ?
#
loop_
_entity_poly.entity_id
_entity_poly.type
_entity_poly.pdbx_seq_one_letter_code
_entity_poly.pdbx_strand_id
1 'polypeptide(L)'
;MDEMPNPAHHPIFEPHGDEVWAMQNLGFERYYRQGSPPEEVVRAVEEAYERETKYHEPPTLHCLGGNECEVFLRCRAPEIEGTIERTLGVEFSKLKRQQPVIFRGEGGQSDYRMAHPSGIGADGFSVFGVVRGSASIVLYPGFLGEPAARYEPKLDNTELLAVPGQTFVEIRPTGDVLMVWWGFSRELILAKAASPFVLPFMVFDPRGRS
;
A
#
# COMPACT_ATOMS: atom_id res chain seq x y z
N MET A 1 59.14 20.92 12.35
CA MET A 1 57.95 21.58 12.92
C MET A 1 56.81 21.23 11.98
N ASP A 2 56.12 20.14 12.34
CA ASP A 2 54.90 19.69 11.66
C ASP A 2 53.74 20.53 12.19
N GLU A 3 53.16 21.37 11.33
CA GLU A 3 51.80 21.87 11.56
C GLU A 3 50.83 20.87 10.92
N MET A 4 50.15 20.10 11.77
CA MET A 4 48.99 19.33 11.37
C MET A 4 47.86 20.29 10.93
N PRO A 5 47.17 20.02 9.81
CA PRO A 5 45.94 20.72 9.48
C PRO A 5 44.82 20.35 10.46
N ASN A 6 44.14 21.39 10.91
CA ASN A 6 43.02 21.48 11.83
C ASN A 6 41.85 20.50 11.53
N PRO A 7 41.38 19.69 12.51
CA PRO A 7 40.22 18.83 12.36
C PRO A 7 38.95 19.62 12.68
N ALA A 8 38.43 20.35 11.69
CA ALA A 8 37.20 21.11 11.86
C ALA A 8 36.36 21.04 10.57
N HIS A 9 35.32 20.22 10.65
CA HIS A 9 34.03 20.36 9.96
C HIS A 9 34.07 20.13 8.43
N HIS A 10 33.69 18.99 7.87
CA HIS A 10 32.51 18.17 8.16
C HIS A 10 32.78 16.75 7.64
N PRO A 11 32.18 15.71 8.25
CA PRO A 11 32.01 14.46 7.54
C PRO A 11 31.16 14.78 6.31
N ILE A 12 31.73 14.54 5.13
CA ILE A 12 30.94 14.25 3.95
C ILE A 12 30.13 13.01 4.37
N PHE A 13 28.91 13.24 4.84
CA PHE A 13 27.90 12.20 4.88
C PHE A 13 27.70 11.85 3.41
N GLU A 14 28.41 10.81 2.96
CA GLU A 14 27.99 10.10 1.77
C GLU A 14 26.52 9.77 1.97
N PRO A 15 25.61 10.27 1.11
CA PRO A 15 24.20 9.99 1.26
C PRO A 15 24.05 8.49 1.08
N HIS A 16 23.71 7.81 2.17
CA HIS A 16 23.25 6.44 2.12
C HIS A 16 22.02 6.40 1.20
N GLY A 17 22.22 6.00 -0.06
CA GLY A 17 21.20 5.58 -1.03
C GLY A 17 19.97 6.47 -1.14
N ASP A 18 19.99 7.38 -2.12
CA ASP A 18 18.96 8.35 -2.51
C ASP A 18 17.49 7.86 -2.49
N GLU A 19 17.24 6.57 -2.65
CA GLU A 19 15.88 6.05 -2.71
C GLU A 19 15.13 6.20 -1.38
N VAL A 20 15.75 5.86 -0.24
CA VAL A 20 15.09 5.89 1.09
C VAL A 20 14.72 7.31 1.51
N TRP A 21 15.59 8.27 1.21
CA TRP A 21 15.36 9.68 1.51
C TRP A 21 14.33 10.31 0.56
N ALA A 22 14.29 9.88 -0.70
CA ALA A 22 13.21 10.24 -1.62
C ALA A 22 11.85 9.65 -1.17
N MET A 23 11.83 8.44 -0.59
CA MET A 23 10.58 7.80 -0.13
C MET A 23 9.82 8.64 0.91
N GLN A 24 10.55 9.11 1.94
CA GLN A 24 9.96 9.84 3.06
C GLN A 24 9.41 11.22 2.62
N ASN A 25 10.08 11.87 1.68
CA ASN A 25 9.65 13.18 1.16
C ASN A 25 8.39 13.08 0.26
N LEU A 26 8.06 11.89 -0.21
CA LEU A 26 6.92 11.61 -1.09
C LEU A 26 5.74 10.95 -0.33
N GLY A 27 5.89 10.78 0.99
CA GLY A 27 4.83 10.37 1.92
C GLY A 27 4.51 8.87 1.95
N PHE A 28 5.22 8.03 1.19
CA PHE A 28 5.05 6.58 1.23
C PHE A 28 6.06 5.92 2.18
N GLU A 29 5.62 4.89 2.90
CA GLU A 29 6.41 4.25 3.95
C GLU A 29 6.42 2.72 3.78
N ARG A 30 7.62 2.14 3.84
CA ARG A 30 7.78 0.69 4.07
C ARG A 30 7.79 0.45 5.56
N TYR A 31 6.81 -0.31 6.03
CA TYR A 31 6.69 -0.68 7.42
C TYR A 31 7.19 -2.12 7.59
N TYR A 32 8.27 -2.29 8.34
CA TYR A 32 8.83 -3.61 8.63
C TYR A 32 8.16 -4.21 9.85
N ARG A 33 7.61 -5.42 9.69
CA ARG A 33 7.00 -6.16 10.79
C ARG A 33 8.07 -6.64 11.77
N GLN A 34 7.66 -6.91 13.00
CA GLN A 34 8.48 -7.57 14.02
C GLN A 34 8.56 -9.08 13.76
N GLY A 35 9.05 -9.45 12.57
CA GLY A 35 9.09 -10.81 12.02
C GLY A 35 7.88 -11.16 11.15
N SER A 36 7.97 -12.28 10.42
CA SER A 36 6.89 -12.75 9.54
C SER A 36 5.60 -13.07 10.31
N PRO A 37 4.42 -12.83 9.74
CA PRO A 37 3.16 -13.28 10.32
C PRO A 37 3.16 -14.80 10.61
N PRO A 38 2.55 -15.26 11.72
CA PRO A 38 2.36 -16.69 11.97
C PRO A 38 1.61 -17.38 10.84
N GLU A 39 1.94 -18.66 10.58
CA GLU A 39 1.33 -19.44 9.49
C GLU A 39 -0.21 -19.52 9.61
N GLU A 40 -0.75 -19.59 10.82
CA GLU A 40 -2.20 -19.60 11.05
C GLU A 40 -2.90 -18.32 10.56
N VAL A 41 -2.23 -17.18 10.67
CA VAL A 41 -2.75 -15.88 10.22
C VAL A 41 -2.69 -15.79 8.70
N VAL A 42 -1.60 -16.27 8.09
CA VAL A 42 -1.46 -16.36 6.63
C VAL A 42 -2.52 -17.29 6.05
N ARG A 43 -2.64 -18.50 6.62
CA ARG A 43 -3.59 -19.52 6.17
C ARG A 43 -5.04 -19.05 6.25
N ALA A 44 -5.41 -18.28 7.28
CA ALA A 44 -6.77 -17.74 7.38
C ALA A 44 -7.13 -16.82 6.20
N VAL A 45 -6.18 -16.01 5.73
CA VAL A 45 -6.37 -15.15 4.54
C VAL A 45 -6.43 -15.97 3.26
N GLU A 46 -5.57 -16.98 3.13
CA GLU A 46 -5.58 -17.90 1.97
C GLU A 46 -6.90 -18.68 1.89
N GLU A 47 -7.37 -19.24 3.00
CA GLU A 47 -8.65 -19.96 3.08
C GLU A 47 -9.85 -19.05 2.75
N ALA A 48 -9.81 -17.79 3.21
CA ALA A 48 -10.82 -16.80 2.83
C ALA A 48 -10.79 -16.54 1.32
N TYR A 49 -9.61 -16.30 0.75
CA TYR A 49 -9.48 -16.11 -0.69
C TYR A 49 -10.03 -17.30 -1.47
N GLU A 50 -9.70 -18.54 -1.10
CA GLU A 50 -10.18 -19.73 -1.81
C GLU A 50 -11.69 -19.94 -1.70
N ARG A 51 -12.32 -19.55 -0.58
CA ARG A 51 -13.75 -19.74 -0.36
C ARG A 51 -14.62 -18.67 -1.01
N GLU A 52 -14.20 -17.40 -0.99
CA GLU A 52 -15.05 -16.30 -1.42
C GLU A 52 -15.20 -16.24 -2.95
N THR A 53 -16.30 -15.65 -3.45
CA THR A 53 -16.48 -15.39 -4.88
C THR A 53 -15.49 -14.33 -5.34
N LYS A 54 -14.74 -14.62 -6.42
CA LYS A 54 -13.77 -13.69 -6.99
C LYS A 54 -14.38 -12.87 -8.11
N TYR A 55 -13.96 -11.61 -8.16
CA TYR A 55 -14.30 -10.64 -9.18
C TYR A 55 -13.06 -10.44 -10.05
N HIS A 56 -13.25 -10.61 -11.35
CA HIS A 56 -12.19 -10.47 -12.32
C HIS A 56 -12.27 -9.08 -12.94
N GLU A 57 -11.29 -8.24 -12.62
CA GLU A 57 -11.09 -6.93 -13.21
C GLU A 57 -9.59 -6.74 -13.43
N PRO A 58 -9.10 -7.01 -14.66
CA PRO A 58 -7.67 -6.94 -14.98
C PRO A 58 -7.04 -5.63 -14.49
N PRO A 59 -5.84 -5.70 -13.87
CA PRO A 59 -4.92 -6.85 -13.82
C PRO A 59 -5.17 -7.83 -12.65
N THR A 60 -6.28 -7.69 -11.92
CA THR A 60 -6.51 -8.38 -10.65
C THR A 60 -7.66 -9.39 -10.69
N LEU A 61 -7.50 -10.45 -9.91
CA LEU A 61 -8.58 -11.30 -9.42
C LEU A 61 -8.71 -11.05 -7.93
N HIS A 62 -9.87 -10.59 -7.46
CA HIS A 62 -10.00 -10.09 -6.10
C HIS A 62 -11.34 -10.46 -5.44
N CYS A 63 -11.36 -10.47 -4.12
CA CYS A 63 -12.57 -10.66 -3.32
C CYS A 63 -12.55 -9.77 -2.08
N LEU A 64 -13.72 -9.57 -1.45
CA LEU A 64 -13.77 -8.91 -0.15
C LEU A 64 -13.09 -9.79 0.89
N GLY A 65 -12.26 -9.16 1.70
CA GLY A 65 -11.74 -9.71 2.94
C GLY A 65 -12.60 -9.28 4.14
N GLY A 66 -12.27 -9.82 5.29
CA GLY A 66 -12.88 -9.52 6.57
C GLY A 66 -11.85 -9.43 7.69
N ASN A 67 -12.21 -9.99 8.83
CA ASN A 67 -11.39 -9.91 10.04
C ASN A 67 -10.02 -10.59 9.87
N GLU A 68 -9.92 -11.64 9.07
CA GLU A 68 -8.65 -12.32 8.78
C GLU A 68 -7.63 -11.38 8.13
N CYS A 69 -8.09 -10.49 7.24
CA CYS A 69 -7.25 -9.48 6.61
C CYS A 69 -6.80 -8.40 7.60
N GLU A 70 -7.73 -7.94 8.44
CA GLU A 70 -7.43 -6.97 9.50
C GLU A 70 -6.41 -7.52 10.52
N VAL A 71 -6.60 -8.78 10.95
CA VAL A 71 -5.67 -9.49 11.83
C VAL A 71 -4.32 -9.64 11.15
N PHE A 72 -4.28 -10.05 9.88
CA PHE A 72 -3.06 -10.17 9.10
C PHE A 72 -2.29 -8.87 8.97
N LEU A 73 -2.95 -7.75 8.63
CA LEU A 73 -2.28 -6.46 8.47
C LEU A 73 -1.75 -5.89 9.78
N ARG A 74 -2.41 -6.17 10.92
CA ARG A 74 -1.93 -5.75 12.25
C ARG A 74 -0.91 -6.68 12.88
N CYS A 75 -0.84 -7.94 12.43
CA CYS A 75 0.00 -8.95 13.05
C CYS A 75 1.48 -8.55 13.02
N ARG A 76 2.13 -8.51 14.19
CA ARG A 76 3.54 -8.07 14.31
C ARG A 76 3.80 -6.68 13.72
N ALA A 77 2.76 -5.84 13.61
CA ALA A 77 2.83 -4.48 13.10
C ALA A 77 2.24 -3.48 14.13
N PRO A 78 2.81 -3.38 15.33
CA PRO A 78 2.21 -2.63 16.44
C PRO A 78 2.03 -1.12 16.19
N GLU A 79 2.81 -0.52 15.29
CA GLU A 79 2.77 0.91 15.02
C GLU A 79 2.01 1.28 13.72
N ILE A 80 1.41 0.30 13.04
CA ILE A 80 0.72 0.56 11.77
C ILE A 80 -0.47 1.50 11.97
N GLU A 81 -1.24 1.33 13.06
CA GLU A 81 -2.37 2.21 13.37
C GLU A 81 -1.89 3.65 13.64
N GLY A 82 -0.85 3.80 14.47
CA GLY A 82 -0.26 5.11 14.75
C GLY A 82 0.33 5.80 13.51
N THR A 83 0.83 5.02 12.55
CA THR A 83 1.28 5.54 11.25
C THR A 83 0.11 6.11 10.45
N ILE A 84 -0.99 5.36 10.37
CA ILE A 84 -2.21 5.80 9.68
C ILE A 84 -2.79 7.06 10.37
N GLU A 85 -2.81 7.11 11.71
CA GLU A 85 -3.27 8.27 12.48
C GLU A 85 -2.45 9.52 12.20
N ARG A 86 -1.12 9.40 12.22
CA ARG A 86 -0.22 10.53 11.96
C ARG A 86 -0.39 11.05 10.55
N THR A 87 -0.50 10.16 9.56
CA THR A 87 -0.67 10.57 8.16
C THR A 87 -2.00 11.26 7.90
N LEU A 88 -3.08 10.78 8.53
CA LEU A 88 -4.42 11.33 8.33
C LEU A 88 -4.79 12.42 9.34
N GLY A 89 -3.96 12.68 10.35
CA GLY A 89 -4.21 13.69 11.39
C GLY A 89 -5.47 13.43 12.24
N VAL A 90 -5.93 12.18 12.32
CA VAL A 90 -7.17 11.78 12.99
C VAL A 90 -6.96 10.45 13.72
N GLU A 91 -7.53 10.31 14.92
CA GLU A 91 -7.51 9.06 15.68
C GLU A 91 -8.06 7.87 14.87
N PHE A 92 -7.44 6.71 15.00
CA PHE A 92 -7.68 5.51 14.20
C PHE A 92 -9.11 4.98 14.38
N SER A 93 -9.67 5.18 15.56
CA SER A 93 -11.05 4.85 15.91
C SER A 93 -12.08 5.74 15.19
N LYS A 94 -11.69 6.94 14.76
CA LYS A 94 -12.54 7.93 14.08
C LYS A 94 -12.44 7.88 12.56
N LEU A 95 -11.45 7.16 12.02
CA LEU A 95 -11.26 7.00 10.58
C LEU A 95 -12.39 6.21 9.92
N LYS A 96 -12.70 6.58 8.67
CA LYS A 96 -13.53 5.76 7.79
C LYS A 96 -12.65 4.69 7.17
N ARG A 97 -12.98 3.44 7.47
CA ARG A 97 -12.28 2.25 6.99
C ARG A 97 -13.05 1.68 5.81
N GLN A 98 -12.35 1.38 4.73
CA GLN A 98 -12.90 0.53 3.67
C GLN A 98 -12.74 -0.92 4.09
N GLN A 99 -13.60 -1.80 3.57
CA GLN A 99 -13.44 -3.23 3.80
C GLN A 99 -12.13 -3.69 3.14
N PRO A 100 -11.30 -4.51 3.81
CA PRO A 100 -10.11 -5.07 3.18
C PRO A 100 -10.46 -5.88 1.94
N VAL A 101 -9.52 -5.96 1.01
CA VAL A 101 -9.63 -6.77 -0.21
C VAL A 101 -8.46 -7.72 -0.26
N ILE A 102 -8.73 -8.98 -0.59
CA ILE A 102 -7.70 -9.95 -0.95
C ILE A 102 -7.62 -9.99 -2.47
N PHE A 103 -6.42 -9.87 -3.04
CA PHE A 103 -6.23 -9.90 -4.47
C PHE A 103 -4.99 -10.69 -4.88
N ARG A 104 -5.11 -11.39 -6.00
CA ARG A 104 -4.03 -11.92 -6.83
C ARG A 104 -4.04 -11.11 -8.12
N GLY A 105 -2.97 -11.14 -8.90
CA GLY A 105 -3.11 -10.70 -10.29
C GLY A 105 -2.92 -11.82 -11.30
N GLU A 106 -3.57 -11.61 -12.44
CA GLU A 106 -3.79 -12.60 -13.49
C GLU A 106 -3.07 -12.24 -14.79
N GLY A 107 -2.10 -11.33 -14.71
CA GLY A 107 -1.42 -10.76 -15.86
C GLY A 107 -2.24 -9.65 -16.53
N GLY A 108 -1.70 -9.11 -17.62
CA GLY A 108 -2.22 -7.90 -18.28
C GLY A 108 -1.44 -6.64 -17.91
N GLN A 109 -1.58 -5.60 -18.73
CA GLN A 109 -1.05 -4.27 -18.40
C GLN A 109 -2.00 -3.61 -17.40
N SER A 110 -1.45 -3.16 -16.28
CA SER A 110 -2.15 -2.24 -15.38
C SER A 110 -1.88 -0.83 -15.85
N ASP A 111 -2.92 -0.03 -16.02
CA ASP A 111 -2.76 1.42 -15.93
C ASP A 111 -2.37 1.78 -14.49
N TYR A 112 -1.70 2.92 -14.31
CA TYR A 112 -1.49 3.47 -12.99
C TYR A 112 -2.84 4.01 -12.45
N ARG A 113 -3.20 3.61 -11.23
CA ARG A 113 -4.44 3.99 -10.54
C ARG A 113 -4.10 4.69 -9.23
N MET A 114 -4.98 5.55 -8.75
CA MET A 114 -4.86 6.21 -7.47
C MET A 114 -4.90 5.17 -6.34
N ALA A 115 -3.93 5.25 -5.42
CA ALA A 115 -3.77 4.34 -4.30
C ALA A 115 -4.97 4.37 -3.38
N HIS A 116 -5.68 5.50 -3.28
CA HIS A 116 -6.95 5.64 -2.57
C HIS A 116 -7.67 6.91 -3.03
N PRO A 117 -8.95 6.87 -3.44
CA PRO A 117 -9.68 8.07 -3.82
C PRO A 117 -9.75 9.06 -2.65
N SER A 118 -9.34 10.28 -2.91
CA SER A 118 -9.59 11.43 -2.05
C SER A 118 -9.67 12.67 -2.94
N GLY A 119 -10.47 13.68 -2.55
CA GLY A 119 -10.60 14.90 -3.35
C GLY A 119 -9.32 15.73 -3.35
N ILE A 120 -9.33 16.81 -4.13
CA ILE A 120 -8.39 17.91 -3.95
C ILE A 120 -8.46 18.34 -2.47
N GLY A 121 -7.40 18.04 -1.71
CA GLY A 121 -7.30 18.36 -0.28
C GLY A 121 -7.89 17.34 0.71
N ALA A 122 -8.25 16.12 0.28
CA ALA A 122 -8.64 15.07 1.22
C ALA A 122 -7.56 13.98 1.33
N ASP A 123 -7.40 13.45 2.54
CA ASP A 123 -6.34 12.52 2.93
C ASP A 123 -6.91 11.08 2.89
N GLY A 124 -6.54 10.34 1.85
CA GLY A 124 -6.73 8.89 1.79
C GLY A 124 -5.42 8.19 2.15
N PHE A 125 -5.50 6.94 2.59
CA PHE A 125 -4.31 6.15 2.92
C PHE A 125 -4.58 4.68 2.64
N SER A 126 -3.62 4.01 2.01
CA SER A 126 -3.72 2.61 1.64
C SER A 126 -2.59 1.81 2.24
N VAL A 127 -2.93 0.65 2.80
CA VAL A 127 -1.96 -0.31 3.31
C VAL A 127 -2.04 -1.57 2.45
N PHE A 128 -0.89 -2.00 1.93
CA PHE A 128 -0.73 -3.23 1.18
C PHE A 128 0.15 -4.21 1.96
N GLY A 129 -0.20 -5.48 1.97
CA GLY A 129 0.61 -6.55 2.55
C GLY A 129 0.63 -7.79 1.68
N VAL A 130 1.79 -8.43 1.54
CA VAL A 130 1.94 -9.68 0.79
C VAL A 130 1.64 -10.85 1.71
N VAL A 131 0.62 -11.65 1.38
CA VAL A 131 0.26 -12.87 2.10
C VAL A 131 1.19 -14.01 1.69
N ARG A 132 1.37 -14.17 0.37
CA ARG A 132 2.18 -15.25 -0.23
C ARG A 132 2.98 -14.72 -1.43
N GLY A 133 4.22 -15.19 -1.56
CA GLY A 133 5.11 -14.85 -2.67
C GLY A 133 5.87 -13.53 -2.45
N SER A 134 6.13 -12.80 -3.54
CA SER A 134 6.73 -11.48 -3.48
C SER A 134 6.13 -10.58 -4.56
N ALA A 135 5.73 -9.37 -4.18
CA ALA A 135 5.06 -8.43 -5.06
C ALA A 135 5.94 -7.23 -5.38
N SER A 136 5.62 -6.54 -6.47
CA SER A 136 6.11 -5.19 -6.72
C SER A 136 4.92 -4.28 -7.02
N ILE A 137 4.81 -3.19 -6.27
CA ILE A 137 3.82 -2.14 -6.50
C ILE A 137 4.60 -0.92 -6.96
N VAL A 138 4.48 -0.55 -8.23
CA VAL A 138 5.20 0.61 -8.75
C VAL A 138 4.49 1.86 -8.25
N LEU A 139 5.23 2.75 -7.62
CA LEU A 139 4.77 4.05 -7.16
C LEU A 139 5.19 5.13 -8.15
N TYR A 140 4.24 6.00 -8.46
CA TYR A 140 4.42 7.15 -9.32
C TYR A 140 4.19 8.42 -8.49
N PRO A 141 5.27 8.99 -7.93
CA PRO A 141 5.18 10.22 -7.17
C PRO A 141 4.94 11.40 -8.11
N GLY A 142 3.82 12.09 -7.92
CA GLY A 142 3.46 13.25 -8.74
C GLY A 142 1.96 13.54 -8.71
N PHE A 143 1.60 14.77 -9.03
CA PHE A 143 0.22 15.22 -9.18
C PHE A 143 0.00 15.59 -10.64
N LEU A 144 -0.92 14.89 -11.33
CA LEU A 144 -1.40 15.20 -12.69
C LEU A 144 -0.33 15.76 -13.65
N GLY A 145 0.61 14.92 -14.03
CA GLY A 145 1.69 15.19 -14.98
C GLY A 145 2.61 13.97 -15.02
N GLU A 146 3.25 13.70 -16.15
CA GLU A 146 4.03 12.48 -16.42
C GLU A 146 4.83 11.99 -15.19
N PRO A 147 4.83 10.68 -14.89
CA PRO A 147 5.40 10.20 -13.64
C PRO A 147 6.90 10.54 -13.51
N ALA A 148 7.22 11.45 -12.59
CA ALA A 148 8.60 11.73 -12.22
C ALA A 148 9.11 10.54 -11.39
N ALA A 149 10.15 9.85 -11.86
CA ALA A 149 10.84 8.73 -11.19
C ALA A 149 9.94 7.61 -10.61
N ARG A 150 9.91 6.45 -11.28
CA ARG A 150 9.25 5.25 -10.75
C ARG A 150 10.02 4.69 -9.55
N TYR A 151 9.30 4.35 -8.48
CA TYR A 151 9.86 3.55 -7.38
C TYR A 151 9.15 2.20 -7.34
N GLU A 152 9.90 1.11 -7.26
CA GLU A 152 9.36 -0.25 -7.36
C GLU A 152 9.85 -1.10 -6.18
N PRO A 153 9.26 -0.93 -4.99
CA PRO A 153 9.61 -1.74 -3.83
C PRO A 153 9.22 -3.19 -4.11
N LYS A 154 10.17 -4.09 -3.90
CA LYS A 154 9.89 -5.52 -3.77
C LYS A 154 9.43 -5.79 -2.34
N LEU A 155 8.20 -6.28 -2.21
CA LEU A 155 7.55 -6.59 -0.95
C LEU A 155 7.48 -8.11 -0.77
N ASP A 156 7.65 -8.56 0.46
CA ASP A 156 7.32 -9.91 0.91
C ASP A 156 6.44 -9.84 2.17
N ASN A 157 6.19 -10.99 2.80
CA ASN A 157 5.29 -11.06 3.95
C ASN A 157 5.84 -10.44 5.25
N THR A 158 7.09 -9.98 5.27
CA THR A 158 7.72 -9.31 6.41
C THR A 158 7.46 -7.81 6.43
N GLU A 159 6.83 -7.28 5.39
CA GLU A 159 6.65 -5.84 5.20
C GLU A 159 5.19 -5.50 4.93
N LEU A 160 4.86 -4.23 5.17
CA LEU A 160 3.69 -3.56 4.64
C LEU A 160 4.15 -2.35 3.84
N LEU A 161 3.41 -2.05 2.77
CA LEU A 161 3.57 -0.80 2.04
C LEU A 161 2.41 0.12 2.37
N ALA A 162 2.73 1.28 2.94
CA ALA A 162 1.76 2.29 3.32
C ALA A 162 1.87 3.49 2.36
N VAL A 163 0.77 3.85 1.72
CA VAL A 163 0.76 4.75 0.56
C VAL A 163 -0.29 5.85 0.74
N PRO A 164 0.08 7.14 0.60
CA PRO A 164 -0.87 8.24 0.56
C PRO A 164 -1.83 8.08 -0.62
N GLY A 165 -3.10 8.40 -0.41
CA GLY A 165 -4.17 8.11 -1.35
C GLY A 165 -3.96 8.72 -2.72
N GLN A 166 -3.43 9.95 -2.79
CA GLN A 166 -3.18 10.68 -4.03
C GLN A 166 -2.04 10.09 -4.88
N THR A 167 -1.26 9.15 -4.35
CA THR A 167 -0.19 8.48 -5.08
C THR A 167 -0.78 7.60 -6.16
N PHE A 168 -0.22 7.65 -7.37
CA PHE A 168 -0.58 6.67 -8.39
C PHE A 168 0.28 5.41 -8.23
N VAL A 169 -0.37 4.25 -8.34
CA VAL A 169 0.22 2.94 -8.17
C VAL A 169 -0.12 2.06 -9.36
N GLU A 170 0.83 1.24 -9.77
CA GLU A 170 0.63 0.17 -10.74
C GLU A 170 0.91 -1.16 -10.04
N ILE A 171 -0.10 -2.02 -10.02
CA ILE A 171 0.03 -3.37 -9.47
C ILE A 171 0.62 -4.24 -10.57
N ARG A 172 1.84 -4.74 -10.34
CA ARG A 172 2.49 -5.70 -11.24
C ARG A 172 2.45 -7.09 -10.63
N PRO A 173 1.37 -7.86 -10.90
CA PRO A 173 1.29 -9.18 -10.35
C PRO A 173 2.34 -10.10 -10.97
N THR A 174 3.06 -10.83 -10.12
CA THR A 174 3.74 -12.05 -10.52
C THR A 174 2.83 -13.22 -10.16
N GLY A 175 2.76 -14.24 -11.02
CA GLY A 175 1.61 -15.14 -11.14
C GLY A 175 1.15 -15.91 -9.89
N ASP A 176 1.90 -15.92 -8.80
CA ASP A 176 1.55 -16.65 -7.56
C ASP A 176 1.41 -15.76 -6.32
N VAL A 177 1.37 -14.44 -6.50
CA VAL A 177 1.28 -13.50 -5.39
C VAL A 177 -0.14 -13.36 -4.90
N LEU A 178 -0.32 -13.47 -3.58
CA LEU A 178 -1.56 -13.11 -2.90
C LEU A 178 -1.28 -11.92 -1.99
N MET A 179 -2.14 -10.90 -2.05
CA MET A 179 -1.98 -9.65 -1.30
C MET A 179 -3.28 -9.26 -0.61
N VAL A 180 -3.14 -8.44 0.43
CA VAL A 180 -4.24 -7.73 1.07
C VAL A 180 -4.04 -6.24 0.86
N TRP A 181 -5.12 -5.55 0.50
CA TRP A 181 -5.21 -4.09 0.53
C TRP A 181 -6.23 -3.65 1.57
N TRP A 182 -5.94 -2.53 2.24
CA TRP A 182 -6.88 -1.88 3.16
C TRP A 182 -6.81 -0.35 3.09
N GLY A 183 -7.97 0.27 2.84
CA GLY A 183 -8.10 1.72 2.67
C GLY A 183 -8.66 2.46 3.89
N PHE A 184 -8.14 3.66 4.12
CA PHE A 184 -8.53 4.58 5.18
C PHE A 184 -8.73 5.99 4.66
N SER A 185 -9.70 6.69 5.23
CA SER A 185 -9.95 8.10 4.93
C SER A 185 -10.56 8.83 6.11
N ARG A 186 -10.46 10.16 6.08
CA ARG A 186 -11.15 11.03 7.05
C ARG A 186 -12.66 11.10 6.80
N GLU A 187 -13.09 10.94 5.55
CA GLU A 187 -14.48 11.13 5.11
C GLU A 187 -14.98 9.96 4.23
N LEU A 188 -16.30 9.81 4.10
CA LEU A 188 -16.89 8.80 3.21
C LEU A 188 -16.62 9.13 1.74
N ILE A 189 -16.27 8.11 0.96
CA ILE A 189 -15.76 8.29 -0.42
C ILE A 189 -16.81 8.01 -1.50
N LEU A 190 -18.10 8.04 -1.13
CA LEU A 190 -19.21 7.50 -1.94
C LEU A 190 -19.27 8.00 -3.39
N ALA A 191 -18.95 9.28 -3.64
CA ALA A 191 -18.97 9.84 -4.99
C ALA A 191 -17.71 9.55 -5.83
N LYS A 192 -16.59 9.18 -5.19
CA LYS A 192 -15.27 9.02 -5.85
C LYS A 192 -14.86 7.57 -6.04
N ALA A 193 -15.49 6.64 -5.33
CA ALA A 193 -15.33 5.22 -5.58
C ALA A 193 -15.75 4.83 -7.02
N ALA A 194 -16.66 5.57 -7.66
CA ALA A 194 -17.05 5.28 -9.05
C ALA A 194 -16.05 5.79 -10.11
N SER A 195 -15.00 6.52 -9.71
CA SER A 195 -14.01 7.11 -10.63
C SER A 195 -13.23 6.02 -11.36
N PRO A 196 -12.96 6.17 -12.68
CA PRO A 196 -12.10 5.24 -13.40
C PRO A 196 -10.63 5.29 -12.93
N PHE A 197 -10.26 6.26 -12.09
CA PHE A 197 -8.90 6.42 -11.61
C PHE A 197 -8.58 5.61 -10.35
N VAL A 198 -9.53 4.93 -9.73
CA VAL A 198 -9.27 4.15 -8.49
C VAL A 198 -8.84 2.73 -8.81
N LEU A 199 -8.26 2.04 -7.81
CA LEU A 199 -7.97 0.61 -7.97
C LEU A 199 -9.27 -0.18 -8.20
N PRO A 200 -9.26 -1.18 -9.09
CA PRO A 200 -10.47 -1.90 -9.51
C PRO A 200 -11.24 -2.48 -8.32
N PHE A 201 -10.51 -3.01 -7.33
CA PHE A 201 -11.09 -3.58 -6.12
C PHE A 201 -11.66 -2.59 -5.10
N MET A 202 -11.52 -1.27 -5.30
CA MET A 202 -12.13 -0.25 -4.44
C MET A 202 -13.61 -0.03 -4.75
N VAL A 203 -14.05 -0.48 -5.93
CA VAL A 203 -15.41 -0.31 -6.43
C VAL A 203 -16.17 -1.61 -6.29
N PHE A 204 -16.44 -2.01 -5.04
CA PHE A 204 -17.26 -3.19 -4.84
C PHE A 204 -18.73 -2.85 -5.12
N ASP A 205 -19.19 -3.15 -6.33
CA ASP A 205 -20.61 -3.35 -6.59
C ASP A 205 -20.92 -4.84 -6.42
N PRO A 206 -21.60 -5.27 -5.35
CA PRO A 206 -22.01 -6.67 -5.18
C PRO A 206 -22.92 -7.19 -6.31
N ARG A 207 -23.39 -6.32 -7.22
CA ARG A 207 -24.17 -6.68 -8.41
C ARG A 207 -23.35 -6.79 -9.70
N GLY A 208 -22.04 -6.50 -9.65
CA GLY A 208 -21.17 -6.48 -10.82
C GLY A 208 -21.47 -5.31 -11.76
N ARG A 209 -20.42 -4.64 -12.25
CA ARG A 209 -20.57 -3.89 -13.50
C ARG A 209 -20.62 -4.93 -14.61
N SER A 210 -21.83 -5.14 -15.14
CA SER A 210 -22.09 -5.90 -16.38
C SER A 210 -21.44 -5.26 -17.58
#